data_AF-A0A291F0C6-F1
#
_entry.id   AF-A0A291F0C6-F1
#
_cell.length_a   1.000
_cell.length_b   1.000
_cell.length_c   1.000
_cell.angle_alpha   90.00
_cell.angle_beta   90.00
_cell.angle_gamma   90.00
#
_symmetry.space_group_name_H-M   'P 1'
#
loop_
_entity.id
_entity.type
_entity.pdbx_description
1 polymer ?
#
loop_
_entity_poly.entity_id
_entity_poly.type
_entity_poly.pdbx_seq_one_letter_code
_entity_poly.pdbx_strand_id
1 'polypeptide(L)'
;MDRPLFRDIMQLKLHFLMAILLLKYLETWGLERTSVRHKLAFAYLLNRELETSNWLDRLALTYIYVFNKGLEPRSLVARIIHFYVVKRGLQTQSLFGLISRSFRHLLKRGFQSKSVFDKMALIYLLKRCDEAVHKGLSVSGLGDVFDLAKEEGIHLINLNLERISQTPTAFETTKIALAYRSVEAFENETPDAFRYNAELGYWTGALERLCELEKEEN
;
A
#
# COMPACT_ATOMS: atom_id res chain seq x y z
N MET A 1 -8.78 -30.04 -1.66
CA MET A 1 -9.09 -28.59 -1.64
C MET A 1 -9.13 -28.12 -0.20
N ASP A 2 -8.30 -27.13 0.13
CA ASP A 2 -8.25 -26.47 1.44
C ASP A 2 -9.37 -25.42 1.54
N ARG A 3 -10.53 -25.83 2.08
CA ARG A 3 -11.72 -24.95 2.15
C ARG A 3 -11.50 -23.66 2.94
N PRO A 4 -10.82 -23.67 4.11
CA PRO A 4 -10.46 -22.44 4.81
C PRO A 4 -9.64 -21.47 3.95
N LEU A 5 -8.56 -21.95 3.34
CA LEU A 5 -7.68 -21.11 2.53
C LEU A 5 -8.40 -20.51 1.31
N PHE A 6 -9.20 -21.33 0.62
CA PHE A 6 -10.04 -20.87 -0.49
C PHE A 6 -10.97 -19.73 -0.05
N ARG A 7 -11.66 -19.91 1.08
CA ARG A 7 -12.58 -18.88 1.61
C ARG A 7 -11.84 -17.61 1.98
N ASP A 8 -10.68 -17.72 2.62
CA ASP A 8 -9.88 -16.56 3.01
C ASP A 8 -9.50 -15.71 1.79
N ILE A 9 -9.02 -16.35 0.72
CA ILE A 9 -8.66 -15.67 -0.55
C ILE A 9 -9.88 -15.03 -1.19
N MET A 10 -11.00 -15.75 -1.28
CA MET A 10 -12.24 -15.22 -1.86
C MET A 10 -12.84 -14.04 -1.07
N GLN A 11 -12.52 -13.93 0.22
CA GLN A 11 -12.99 -12.84 1.07
C GLN A 11 -12.00 -11.67 1.18
N LEU A 12 -10.85 -11.74 0.50
CA LEU A 12 -9.86 -10.67 0.50
C LEU A 12 -10.46 -9.40 -0.09
N LYS A 13 -10.58 -8.37 0.76
CA LYS A 13 -11.06 -7.05 0.35
C LYS A 13 -9.91 -6.22 -0.21
N LEU A 14 -10.09 -5.71 -1.41
CA LEU A 14 -9.10 -4.88 -2.12
C LEU A 14 -8.95 -3.45 -1.58
N HIS A 15 -9.62 -3.08 -0.47
CA HIS A 15 -9.44 -1.75 0.12
C HIS A 15 -7.99 -1.44 0.50
N PHE A 16 -7.22 -2.46 0.90
CA PHE A 16 -5.80 -2.26 1.21
C PHE A 16 -4.97 -2.02 -0.04
N LEU A 17 -5.20 -2.80 -1.10
CA LEU A 17 -4.62 -2.57 -2.43
C LEU A 17 -4.90 -1.14 -2.89
N MET A 18 -6.17 -0.72 -2.88
CA MET A 18 -6.56 0.62 -3.33
C MET A 18 -5.89 1.72 -2.49
N ALA A 19 -5.79 1.55 -1.17
CA ALA A 19 -5.08 2.50 -0.32
C ALA A 19 -3.58 2.59 -0.66
N ILE A 20 -2.93 1.46 -0.93
CA ILE A 20 -1.53 1.41 -1.36
C ILE A 20 -1.35 2.11 -2.71
N LEU A 21 -2.15 1.75 -3.71
CA LEU A 21 -2.04 2.32 -5.06
C LEU A 21 -2.29 3.82 -5.06
N LEU A 22 -3.34 4.28 -4.37
CA LEU A 22 -3.62 5.72 -4.26
C LEU A 22 -2.45 6.48 -3.59
N LEU A 23 -1.80 5.90 -2.58
CA LEU A 23 -0.63 6.52 -1.96
C LEU A 23 0.61 6.46 -2.84
N LYS A 24 0.85 5.36 -3.57
CA LYS A 24 1.93 5.26 -4.56
C LYS A 24 1.76 6.30 -5.66
N TYR A 25 0.54 6.46 -6.19
CA TYR A 25 0.21 7.50 -7.16
C TYR A 25 0.38 8.90 -6.59
N LEU A 26 -0.10 9.14 -5.36
CA LEU A 26 0.08 10.42 -4.69
C LEU A 26 1.55 10.77 -4.49
N GLU A 27 2.38 9.77 -4.14
CA GLU A 27 3.82 9.93 -4.00
C GLU A 27 4.47 10.23 -5.36
N THR A 28 4.16 9.46 -6.40
CA THR A 28 4.78 9.59 -7.73
C THR A 28 4.30 10.83 -8.49
N TRP A 29 3.00 11.10 -8.51
CA TRP A 29 2.39 12.09 -9.38
C TRP A 29 1.86 13.34 -8.65
N GLY A 30 1.82 13.32 -7.32
CA GLY A 30 1.33 14.44 -6.51
C GLY A 30 2.06 15.76 -6.79
N LEU A 31 1.28 16.80 -7.13
CA LEU A 31 1.78 18.12 -7.51
C LEU A 31 2.51 18.86 -6.37
N GLU A 32 2.23 18.51 -5.12
CA GLU A 32 2.58 19.31 -3.93
C GLU A 32 3.48 18.56 -2.94
N ARG A 33 4.54 17.89 -3.41
CA ARG A 33 5.47 17.15 -2.53
C ARG A 33 6.13 18.02 -1.45
N THR A 34 6.30 19.32 -1.71
CA THR A 34 6.94 20.28 -0.81
C THR A 34 5.96 21.04 0.09
N SER A 35 4.65 20.93 -0.18
CA SER A 35 3.60 21.65 0.52
C SER A 35 3.54 21.26 2.00
N VAL A 36 3.46 22.27 2.87
CA VAL A 36 3.33 22.06 4.33
C VAL A 36 2.07 21.24 4.65
N ARG A 37 0.97 21.45 3.93
CA ARG A 37 -0.28 20.70 4.13
C ARG A 37 -0.11 19.22 3.83
N HIS A 38 0.60 18.90 2.75
CA HIS A 38 0.91 17.53 2.36
C HIS A 38 1.76 16.84 3.43
N LYS A 39 2.83 17.52 3.84
CA LYS A 39 3.73 17.08 4.91
C LYS A 39 2.99 16.82 6.21
N LEU A 40 2.08 17.71 6.61
CA LEU A 40 1.25 17.55 7.80
C LEU A 40 0.27 16.39 7.68
N ALA A 41 -0.34 16.16 6.51
CA ALA A 41 -1.25 15.03 6.29
C ALA A 41 -0.53 13.68 6.43
N PHE A 42 0.65 13.54 5.85
CA PHE A 42 1.46 12.32 5.99
C PHE A 42 2.02 12.15 7.40
N ALA A 43 2.46 13.24 8.05
CA ALA A 43 2.84 13.23 9.46
C ALA A 43 1.67 12.75 10.33
N TYR A 44 0.46 13.24 10.08
CA TYR A 44 -0.75 12.84 10.80
C TYR A 44 -1.01 11.34 10.64
N LEU A 45 -0.98 10.83 9.40
CA LEU A 45 -1.15 9.41 9.14
C LEU A 45 -0.12 8.56 9.87
N LEU A 46 1.16 8.94 9.80
CA LEU A 46 2.25 8.23 10.46
C LEU A 46 2.05 8.19 11.98
N ASN A 47 1.85 9.36 12.59
CA ASN A 47 1.70 9.49 14.05
C ASN A 47 0.50 8.75 14.64
N ARG A 48 -0.52 8.48 13.82
CA ARG A 48 -1.70 7.74 14.23
C ARG A 48 -1.42 6.25 14.46
N GLU A 49 -0.61 5.63 13.61
CA GLU A 49 -0.34 4.19 13.67
C GLU A 49 0.97 3.85 14.40
N LEU A 50 1.74 4.86 14.82
CA LEU A 50 2.94 4.63 15.62
C LEU A 50 2.58 4.11 17.02
N GLU A 51 3.08 2.90 17.31
CA GLU A 51 2.89 2.23 18.61
C GLU A 51 3.60 2.95 19.76
N THR A 52 4.71 3.64 19.49
CA THR A 52 5.44 4.41 20.51
C THR A 52 4.62 5.61 20.99
N SER A 53 4.51 5.77 22.30
CA SER A 53 3.97 6.97 22.95
C SER A 53 5.02 8.08 23.10
N ASN A 54 6.29 7.79 22.80
CA ASN A 54 7.38 8.74 22.95
C ASN A 54 7.34 9.79 21.82
N TRP A 55 7.21 11.05 22.21
CA TRP A 55 7.11 12.16 21.27
C TRP A 55 8.40 12.40 20.47
N LEU A 56 9.59 12.08 21.01
CA LEU A 56 10.86 12.19 20.29
C LEU A 56 10.97 11.12 19.21
N ASP A 57 10.57 9.87 19.50
CA ASP A 57 10.53 8.80 18.51
C ASP A 57 9.59 9.19 17.35
N ARG A 58 8.41 9.73 17.69
CA ARG A 58 7.42 10.25 16.72
C ARG A 58 7.96 11.37 15.84
N LEU A 59 8.63 12.36 16.42
CA LEU A 59 9.24 13.46 15.67
C LEU A 59 10.38 12.97 14.77
N ALA A 60 11.22 12.07 15.27
CA ALA A 60 12.33 11.52 14.50
C ALA A 60 11.85 10.75 13.26
N LEU A 61 10.82 9.90 13.41
CA LEU A 61 10.24 9.14 12.29
C LEU A 61 9.48 10.05 11.31
N THR A 62 8.77 11.05 11.84
CA THR A 62 8.13 12.09 11.01
C THR A 62 9.18 12.84 10.20
N TYR A 63 10.30 13.22 10.81
CA TYR A 63 11.39 13.91 10.12
C TYR A 63 11.94 13.06 8.97
N ILE A 64 12.23 11.78 9.22
CA ILE A 64 12.75 10.86 8.20
C ILE A 64 11.78 10.75 7.02
N TYR A 65 10.49 10.52 7.28
CA TYR A 65 9.53 10.30 6.19
C TYR A 65 9.17 11.58 5.44
N VAL A 66 8.95 12.68 6.16
CA VAL A 66 8.35 13.91 5.62
C VAL A 66 9.39 14.86 5.04
N PHE A 67 10.59 14.89 5.62
CA PHE A 67 11.65 15.81 5.23
C PHE A 67 12.79 15.12 4.47
N ASN A 68 12.88 13.79 4.50
CA ASN A 68 14.04 13.06 3.99
C ASN A 68 13.73 12.06 2.86
N LYS A 69 12.74 12.35 2.01
CA LYS A 69 12.60 11.68 0.69
C LYS A 69 13.71 12.11 -0.28
N GLY A 70 14.98 11.86 0.08
CA GLY A 70 16.13 12.07 -0.82
C GLY A 70 16.90 13.39 -0.71
N LEU A 71 16.99 14.04 0.46
CA LEU A 71 17.99 15.11 0.68
C LEU A 71 19.31 14.51 1.16
N GLU A 72 20.42 14.96 0.58
CA GLU A 72 21.75 14.47 0.92
C GLU A 72 22.00 14.53 2.45
N PRO A 73 22.67 13.53 3.04
CA PRO A 73 22.97 13.44 4.48
C PRO A 73 23.96 14.50 5.01
N ARG A 74 24.02 15.67 4.36
CA ARG A 74 24.94 16.77 4.66
C ARG A 74 24.48 17.61 5.86
N SER A 75 23.19 17.63 6.22
CA SER A 75 22.75 18.37 7.40
C SER A 75 23.05 17.62 8.70
N LEU A 76 23.63 18.32 9.68
CA LEU A 76 23.92 17.78 11.01
C LEU A 76 22.66 17.23 11.68
N VAL A 77 21.52 17.90 11.48
CA VAL A 77 20.22 17.47 12.01
C VAL A 77 19.81 16.11 11.46
N ALA A 78 19.94 15.88 10.15
CA ALA A 78 19.62 14.57 9.56
C ALA A 78 20.52 13.45 10.11
N ARG A 79 21.81 13.73 10.32
CA ARG A 79 22.75 12.76 10.92
C ARG A 79 22.39 12.42 12.36
N ILE A 80 22.05 13.42 13.17
CA ILE A 80 21.63 13.22 14.56
C ILE A 80 20.35 12.38 14.63
N ILE A 81 19.36 12.71 13.79
CA ILE A 81 18.08 11.98 13.76
C ILE A 81 18.27 10.54 13.28
N HIS A 82 19.09 10.32 12.25
CA HIS A 82 19.42 8.98 11.78
C HIS A 82 20.12 8.16 12.87
N PHE A 83 21.14 8.73 13.53
CA PHE A 83 21.82 8.08 14.65
C PHE A 83 20.85 7.73 15.78
N TYR A 84 19.96 8.64 16.13
CA TYR A 84 18.93 8.41 17.14
C TYR A 84 18.02 7.23 16.77
N VAL A 85 17.51 7.21 15.54
CA VAL A 85 16.61 6.15 15.04
C VAL A 85 17.29 4.78 15.03
N VAL A 86 18.54 4.71 14.56
CA VAL A 86 19.34 3.48 14.57
C VAL A 86 19.59 3.02 16.01
N LYS A 87 20.06 3.91 16.89
CA LYS A 87 20.36 3.58 18.30
C LYS A 87 19.13 3.10 19.06
N ARG A 88 17.95 3.62 18.74
CA ARG A 88 16.67 3.27 19.38
C ARG A 88 15.99 2.06 18.75
N GLY A 89 16.55 1.51 17.67
CA GLY A 89 15.97 0.34 16.98
C GLY A 89 14.59 0.61 16.37
N LEU A 90 14.28 1.87 16.04
CA LEU A 90 12.95 2.25 15.55
C LEU A 90 12.67 1.78 14.10
N GLN A 91 13.64 1.12 13.46
CA GLN A 91 13.64 0.76 12.03
C GLN A 91 13.05 -0.64 11.74
N THR A 92 12.00 -1.05 12.45
CA THR A 92 11.44 -2.41 12.34
C THR A 92 10.21 -2.52 11.44
N GLN A 93 9.63 -1.41 10.96
CA GLN A 93 8.45 -1.41 10.07
C GLN A 93 8.65 -0.44 8.90
N SER A 94 8.17 -0.80 7.70
CA SER A 94 8.19 0.13 6.57
C SER A 94 7.30 1.33 6.90
N LEU A 95 7.87 2.54 6.96
CA LEU A 95 7.13 3.79 7.26
C LEU A 95 5.96 3.97 6.29
N PHE A 96 6.17 3.57 5.03
CA PHE A 96 5.11 3.54 4.02
C PHE A 96 3.97 2.58 4.41
N GLY A 97 4.27 1.39 4.94
CA GLY A 97 3.28 0.43 5.41
C GLY A 97 2.44 0.94 6.58
N LEU A 98 3.04 1.72 7.49
CA LEU A 98 2.30 2.39 8.56
C LEU A 98 1.33 3.44 8.00
N ILE A 99 1.79 4.24 7.05
CA ILE A 99 1.00 5.29 6.42
C ILE A 99 -0.13 4.69 5.59
N SER A 100 0.12 3.61 4.84
CA SER A 100 -0.90 2.92 4.04
C SER A 100 -1.97 2.27 4.91
N ARG A 101 -1.57 1.69 6.05
CA ARG A 101 -2.51 1.18 7.07
C ARG A 101 -3.37 2.30 7.65
N SER A 102 -2.74 3.40 8.07
CA SER A 102 -3.42 4.59 8.61
C SER A 102 -4.41 5.16 7.60
N PHE A 103 -3.98 5.28 6.35
CA PHE A 103 -4.81 5.79 5.26
C PHE A 103 -5.99 4.87 4.97
N ARG A 104 -5.79 3.55 4.94
CA ARG A 104 -6.90 2.58 4.84
C ARG A 104 -7.89 2.74 5.98
N HIS A 105 -7.43 2.88 7.22
CA HIS A 105 -8.32 3.11 8.36
C HIS A 105 -9.10 4.41 8.19
N LEU A 106 -8.42 5.46 7.69
CA LEU A 106 -9.03 6.74 7.40
C LEU A 106 -10.07 6.64 6.28
N LEU A 107 -9.82 5.89 5.21
CA LEU A 107 -10.79 5.62 4.13
C LEU A 107 -12.01 4.86 4.66
N LYS A 108 -11.80 3.86 5.52
CA LYS A 108 -12.88 3.02 6.06
C LYS A 108 -13.77 3.74 7.07
N ARG A 109 -13.18 4.61 7.90
CA ARG A 109 -13.85 5.19 9.09
C ARG A 109 -13.88 6.72 9.12
N GLY A 110 -13.11 7.41 8.30
CA GLY A 110 -12.84 8.84 8.48
C GLY A 110 -14.07 9.73 8.31
N PHE A 111 -14.99 9.41 7.37
CA PHE A 111 -16.27 10.15 7.26
C PHE A 111 -17.20 9.91 8.46
N GLN A 112 -17.12 8.74 9.08
CA GLN A 112 -17.89 8.35 10.27
C GLN A 112 -17.20 8.78 11.58
N SER A 113 -15.94 9.23 11.51
CA SER A 113 -15.17 9.65 12.68
C SER A 113 -15.75 10.92 13.28
N LYS A 114 -15.75 11.03 14.60
CA LYS A 114 -16.05 12.29 15.30
C LYS A 114 -14.89 13.28 15.24
N SER A 115 -13.69 12.83 14.87
CA SER A 115 -12.49 13.66 14.79
C SER A 115 -12.53 14.60 13.59
N VAL A 116 -12.43 15.91 13.85
CA VAL A 116 -12.29 16.93 12.80
C VAL A 116 -11.00 16.73 12.01
N PHE A 117 -9.90 16.35 12.69
CA PHE A 117 -8.63 16.07 12.04
C PHE A 117 -8.71 14.88 11.08
N ASP A 118 -9.46 13.82 11.42
CA ASP A 118 -9.71 12.70 10.50
C ASP A 118 -10.44 13.19 9.24
N LYS A 119 -11.51 13.96 9.40
CA LYS A 119 -12.28 14.48 8.26
C LYS A 119 -11.43 15.39 7.37
N MET A 120 -10.64 16.29 7.97
CA MET A 120 -9.75 17.19 7.24
C MET A 120 -8.68 16.43 6.48
N ALA A 121 -7.99 15.49 7.14
CA ALA A 121 -6.97 14.66 6.51
C ALA A 121 -7.57 13.82 5.37
N LEU A 122 -8.76 13.26 5.56
CA LEU A 122 -9.42 12.43 4.56
C LEU A 122 -9.80 13.25 3.33
N ILE A 123 -10.48 14.39 3.50
CA ILE A 123 -10.89 15.26 2.40
C ILE A 123 -9.67 15.75 1.63
N TYR A 124 -8.61 16.16 2.34
CA TYR A 124 -7.38 16.62 1.72
C TYR A 124 -6.71 15.50 0.91
N LEU A 125 -6.48 14.34 1.52
CA LEU A 125 -5.78 13.22 0.87
C LEU A 125 -6.58 12.66 -0.30
N LEU A 126 -7.90 12.49 -0.18
CA LEU A 126 -8.74 12.03 -1.28
C LEU A 126 -8.64 12.96 -2.48
N LYS A 127 -8.78 14.27 -2.27
CA LYS A 127 -8.63 15.27 -3.34
C LYS A 127 -7.26 15.18 -4.01
N ARG A 128 -6.20 15.04 -3.21
CA ARG A 128 -4.83 14.95 -3.75
C ARG A 128 -4.57 13.64 -4.47
N CYS A 129 -5.11 12.52 -3.99
CA CYS A 129 -5.03 11.23 -4.67
C CYS A 129 -5.77 11.28 -6.01
N ASP A 130 -6.95 11.87 -6.07
CA ASP A 130 -7.73 12.05 -7.31
C ASP A 130 -6.94 12.85 -8.36
N GLU A 131 -6.39 14.00 -7.96
CA GLU A 131 -5.52 14.81 -8.83
C GLU A 131 -4.28 14.03 -9.31
N ALA A 132 -3.67 13.25 -8.41
CA ALA A 132 -2.50 12.43 -8.73
C ALA A 132 -2.82 11.27 -9.67
N VAL A 133 -3.98 10.61 -9.50
CA VAL A 133 -4.49 9.57 -10.39
C VAL A 133 -4.77 10.16 -11.76
N HIS A 134 -5.51 11.25 -11.84
CA HIS A 134 -5.82 11.90 -13.12
C HIS A 134 -4.55 12.29 -13.88
N LYS A 135 -3.58 12.88 -13.18
CA LYS A 135 -2.28 13.22 -13.77
C LYS A 135 -1.49 11.97 -14.17
N GLY A 136 -1.39 10.97 -13.31
CA GLY A 136 -0.69 9.73 -13.60
C GLY A 136 -1.26 9.05 -14.84
N LEU A 137 -2.57 8.86 -14.89
CA LEU A 137 -3.27 8.29 -16.05
C LEU A 137 -3.05 9.10 -17.34
N SER A 138 -2.98 10.43 -17.25
CA SER A 138 -2.70 11.27 -18.43
C SER A 138 -1.28 11.11 -18.98
N VAL A 139 -0.31 10.71 -18.14
CA VAL A 139 1.11 10.61 -18.52
C VAL A 139 1.53 9.17 -18.81
N SER A 140 1.19 8.24 -17.92
CA SER A 140 1.60 6.82 -17.99
C SER A 140 0.49 5.87 -18.45
N GLY A 141 -0.75 6.35 -18.56
CA GLY A 141 -1.89 5.53 -18.95
C GLY A 141 -2.30 4.51 -17.89
N LEU A 142 -3.19 3.58 -18.29
CA LEU A 142 -3.71 2.54 -17.39
C LEU A 142 -2.74 1.37 -17.19
N GLY A 143 -1.76 1.18 -18.08
CA GLY A 143 -0.76 0.12 -17.96
C GLY A 143 0.07 0.24 -16.68
N ASP A 144 0.45 1.46 -16.31
CA ASP A 144 1.16 1.74 -15.06
C ASP A 144 0.35 1.36 -13.81
N VAL A 145 -0.98 1.53 -13.84
CA VAL A 145 -1.87 1.08 -12.75
C VAL A 145 -1.85 -0.44 -12.65
N PHE A 146 -1.94 -1.13 -13.79
CA PHE A 146 -1.90 -2.58 -13.88
C PHE A 146 -0.55 -3.12 -13.36
N ASP A 147 0.56 -2.56 -13.81
CA ASP A 147 1.92 -2.99 -13.43
C ASP A 147 2.18 -2.78 -11.93
N LEU A 148 1.80 -1.63 -11.38
CA LEU A 148 1.92 -1.37 -9.94
C LEU A 148 1.06 -2.32 -9.12
N ALA A 149 -0.15 -2.65 -9.58
CA ALA A 149 -1.00 -3.60 -8.90
C ALA A 149 -0.48 -5.03 -9.00
N LYS A 150 0.11 -5.39 -10.16
CA LYS A 150 0.76 -6.67 -10.40
C LYS A 150 1.90 -6.93 -9.41
N GLU A 151 2.75 -5.93 -9.16
CA GLU A 151 3.79 -6.00 -8.12
C GLU A 151 3.20 -6.28 -6.72
N GLU A 152 2.10 -5.62 -6.37
CA GLU A 152 1.42 -5.86 -5.09
C GLU A 152 0.81 -7.27 -5.01
N GLY A 153 0.36 -7.82 -6.14
CA GLY A 153 -0.11 -9.20 -6.26
C GLY A 153 1.01 -10.21 -6.01
N ILE A 154 2.18 -9.99 -6.63
CA ILE A 154 3.39 -10.78 -6.38
C ILE A 154 3.76 -10.72 -4.89
N HIS A 155 3.74 -9.53 -4.31
CA HIS A 155 4.05 -9.31 -2.91
C HIS A 155 3.05 -10.02 -1.97
N LEU A 156 1.76 -10.10 -2.31
CA LEU A 156 0.77 -10.89 -1.57
C LEU A 156 1.21 -12.36 -1.45
N ILE A 157 1.66 -12.96 -2.55
CA ILE A 157 2.11 -14.35 -2.56
C ILE A 157 3.36 -14.52 -1.71
N ASN A 158 4.37 -13.67 -1.91
CA ASN A 158 5.62 -13.75 -1.17
C ASN A 158 5.40 -13.64 0.35
N LEU A 159 4.49 -12.76 0.79
CA LEU A 159 4.15 -12.62 2.21
C LEU A 159 3.44 -13.84 2.81
N ASN A 160 2.76 -14.64 1.98
CA ASN A 160 1.98 -15.79 2.42
C ASN A 160 2.60 -17.13 1.96
N LEU A 161 3.82 -17.10 1.43
CA LEU A 161 4.45 -18.24 0.77
C LEU A 161 4.54 -19.45 1.70
N GLU A 162 4.97 -19.24 2.95
CA GLU A 162 5.06 -20.30 3.96
C GLU A 162 3.71 -21.03 4.15
N ARG A 163 2.60 -20.26 4.21
CA ARG A 163 1.26 -20.82 4.37
C ARG A 163 0.78 -21.51 3.09
N ILE A 164 1.05 -20.92 1.93
CA ILE A 164 0.61 -21.43 0.63
C ILE A 164 1.34 -22.73 0.25
N SER A 165 2.66 -22.77 0.48
CA SER A 165 3.52 -23.91 0.16
C SER A 165 3.54 -24.99 1.24
N GLN A 166 2.74 -24.85 2.31
CA GLN A 166 2.72 -25.82 3.39
C GLN A 166 2.30 -27.23 2.94
N THR A 167 1.40 -27.33 1.96
CA THR A 167 1.00 -28.60 1.35
C THR A 167 0.71 -28.42 -0.13
N PRO A 168 0.87 -29.47 -0.97
CA PRO A 168 0.47 -29.41 -2.38
C PRO A 168 -1.01 -29.04 -2.55
N THR A 169 -1.87 -29.47 -1.62
CA THR A 169 -3.30 -29.13 -1.64
C THR A 169 -3.54 -27.63 -1.39
N ALA A 170 -2.80 -27.00 -0.48
CA ALA A 170 -2.90 -25.57 -0.22
C ALA A 170 -2.43 -24.75 -1.42
N PHE A 171 -1.33 -25.17 -2.06
CA PHE A 171 -0.79 -24.54 -3.26
C PHE A 171 -1.80 -24.58 -4.41
N GLU A 172 -2.32 -25.77 -4.76
CA GLU A 172 -3.34 -25.94 -5.79
C GLU A 172 -4.62 -25.15 -5.49
N THR A 173 -5.06 -25.15 -4.22
CA THR A 173 -6.25 -24.41 -3.83
C THR A 173 -6.06 -22.90 -4.01
N THR A 174 -4.87 -22.39 -3.72
CA THR A 174 -4.51 -20.98 -3.92
C THR A 174 -4.53 -20.64 -5.41
N LYS A 175 -3.93 -21.48 -6.28
CA LYS A 175 -3.97 -21.28 -7.74
C LYS A 175 -5.41 -21.21 -8.26
N ILE A 176 -6.26 -22.16 -7.87
CA ILE A 176 -7.68 -22.18 -8.29
C ILE A 176 -8.42 -20.92 -7.81
N ALA A 177 -8.23 -20.51 -6.56
CA ALA A 177 -8.88 -19.33 -6.00
C ALA A 177 -8.45 -18.05 -6.74
N LEU A 178 -7.15 -17.89 -7.01
CA LEU A 178 -6.64 -16.71 -7.73
C LEU A 178 -7.06 -16.71 -9.19
N ALA A 179 -7.06 -17.86 -9.86
CA ALA A 179 -7.58 -17.97 -11.23
C ALA A 179 -9.05 -17.55 -11.29
N TYR A 180 -9.87 -17.99 -10.33
CA TYR A 180 -11.27 -17.57 -10.23
C TYR A 180 -11.40 -16.05 -10.01
N ARG A 181 -10.60 -15.47 -9.11
CA ARG A 181 -10.58 -14.01 -8.86
C ARG A 181 -10.14 -13.21 -10.08
N SER A 182 -9.16 -13.70 -10.85
CA SER A 182 -8.72 -13.07 -12.10
C SER A 182 -9.82 -13.08 -13.16
N VAL A 183 -10.54 -14.21 -13.32
CA VAL A 183 -11.69 -14.30 -14.23
C VAL A 183 -12.82 -13.38 -13.78
N GLU A 184 -13.17 -13.40 -12.48
CA GLU A 184 -14.18 -12.52 -11.91
C GLU A 184 -13.84 -11.04 -12.13
N ALA A 185 -12.57 -10.66 -11.97
CA ALA A 185 -12.11 -9.30 -12.22
C ALA A 185 -12.22 -8.90 -13.70
N PHE A 186 -11.91 -9.82 -14.61
CA PHE A 186 -12.01 -9.60 -16.05
C PHE A 186 -13.45 -9.48 -16.52
N GLU A 187 -14.36 -10.33 -16.02
CA GLU A 187 -15.77 -10.34 -16.41
C GLU A 187 -16.56 -9.17 -15.81
N ASN A 188 -16.18 -8.70 -14.62
CA ASN A 188 -16.85 -7.59 -13.95
C ASN A 188 -16.19 -6.24 -14.27
N GLU A 189 -16.14 -5.88 -15.56
CA GLU A 189 -15.66 -4.57 -15.99
C GLU A 189 -16.44 -3.45 -15.27
N THR A 190 -15.73 -2.62 -14.53
CA THR A 190 -16.33 -1.47 -13.83
C THR A 190 -16.09 -0.19 -14.62
N PRO A 191 -17.02 0.80 -14.59
CA PRO A 191 -16.79 2.12 -15.20
C PRO A 191 -15.56 2.86 -14.65
N ASP A 192 -15.11 2.48 -13.46
CA ASP A 192 -13.87 2.96 -12.85
C ASP A 192 -12.67 2.21 -13.44
N ALA A 193 -12.14 2.73 -14.55
CA ALA A 193 -11.02 2.13 -15.26
C ALA A 193 -9.76 1.98 -14.38
N PHE A 194 -9.55 2.88 -13.42
CA PHE A 194 -8.42 2.78 -12.49
C PHE A 194 -8.58 1.55 -11.60
N ARG A 195 -9.74 1.40 -10.97
CA ARG A 195 -10.03 0.25 -10.10
C ARG A 195 -10.02 -1.07 -10.87
N TYR A 196 -10.60 -1.10 -12.06
CA TYR A 196 -10.64 -2.28 -12.91
C TYR A 196 -9.22 -2.77 -13.25
N ASN A 197 -8.35 -1.88 -13.76
CA ASN A 197 -6.98 -2.25 -14.11
C ASN A 197 -6.15 -2.65 -12.89
N ALA A 198 -6.36 -1.98 -11.75
CA ALA A 198 -5.72 -2.34 -10.50
C ALA A 198 -6.13 -3.75 -10.01
N GLU A 199 -7.43 -4.07 -10.04
CA GLU A 199 -7.91 -5.39 -9.61
C GLU A 199 -7.41 -6.50 -10.55
N LEU A 200 -7.47 -6.27 -11.87
CA LEU A 200 -6.96 -7.22 -12.86
C LEU A 200 -5.46 -7.45 -12.72
N GLY A 201 -4.66 -6.39 -12.60
CA GLY A 201 -3.21 -6.48 -12.43
C GLY A 201 -2.83 -7.22 -11.16
N TYR A 202 -3.52 -6.93 -10.05
CA TYR A 202 -3.27 -7.57 -8.76
C TYR A 202 -3.46 -9.08 -8.79
N TRP A 203 -4.61 -9.56 -9.28
CA TRP A 203 -4.86 -11.00 -9.34
C TRP A 203 -3.98 -11.70 -10.40
N THR A 204 -3.68 -11.01 -11.50
CA THR A 204 -2.74 -11.53 -12.52
C THR A 204 -1.34 -11.71 -11.93
N GLY A 205 -0.78 -10.71 -11.25
CA GLY A 205 0.55 -10.81 -10.63
C GLY A 205 0.63 -11.87 -9.54
N ALA A 206 -0.43 -12.02 -8.75
CA ALA A 206 -0.51 -13.08 -7.76
C ALA A 206 -0.50 -14.48 -8.39
N LEU A 207 -1.26 -14.67 -9.48
CA LEU A 207 -1.31 -15.95 -10.19
C LEU A 207 0.02 -16.26 -10.89
N GLU A 208 0.61 -15.27 -11.58
CA GLU A 208 1.90 -15.41 -12.25
C GLU A 208 3.00 -15.83 -11.27
N ARG A 209 3.05 -15.23 -10.08
CA ARG A 209 4.06 -15.60 -9.07
C ARG A 209 3.92 -17.05 -8.62
N LEU A 210 2.70 -17.58 -8.48
CA LEU A 210 2.51 -19.00 -8.18
C LEU A 210 2.99 -19.89 -9.33
N CYS A 211 2.71 -19.52 -10.58
CA CYS A 211 3.19 -20.27 -11.74
C CYS A 211 4.72 -20.24 -11.88
N GLU A 212 5.39 -19.16 -11.47
CA GLU A 212 6.85 -19.09 -11.39
C GLU A 212 7.39 -20.05 -10.33
N LEU A 213 6.83 -20.01 -9.12
CA LEU A 213 7.24 -20.89 -8.01
C LEU A 213 7.11 -22.38 -8.38
N GLU A 214 6.05 -22.76 -9.08
CA GLU A 214 5.85 -24.12 -9.58
C GLU A 214 6.91 -24.56 -10.60
N LYS A 215 7.47 -23.62 -11.38
CA LYS A 215 8.58 -23.90 -12.30
C LYS A 215 9.93 -23.94 -11.59
N GLU A 216 10.08 -23.23 -10.48
CA GLU A 216 11.30 -23.24 -9.66
C GLU A 216 11.46 -24.55 -8.86
N GLU A 217 10.35 -25.21 -8.52
CA GLU A 217 10.33 -26.48 -7.78
C GLU A 217 10.53 -27.75 -8.65
N ASN A 218 10.44 -27.63 -9.98
CA ASN A 218 10.59 -28.74 -10.95
C ASN A 218 11.93 -28.68 -11.71
#